data_AF-A0A845WIH9-F1
#
_entry.id   AF-A0A845WIH9-F1
#
_cell.length_a   1.000
_cell.length_b   1.000
_cell.length_c   1.000
_cell.angle_alpha   90.00
_cell.angle_beta   90.00
_cell.angle_gamma   90.00
#
_symmetry.space_group_name_H-M   'P 1'
#
loop_
_entity.id
_entity.type
_entity.pdbx_description
1 polymer ?
#
loop_
_entity_poly.entity_id
_entity_poly.type
_entity_poly.pdbx_seq_one_letter_code
_entity_poly.pdbx_strand_id
1 'polypeptide(L)'
;MSTKSKIHPRTTQVSDWSIEQLPGLSIQDQSKLKELGITTTRQLLDKASTGQAKQALANQLKVKTQYVNKWVALADLARIPSI
;
A
#
# COMPACT_ATOMS: atom_id res chain seq x y z
N MET A 1 1.51 27.95 26.64
CA MET A 1 1.90 26.97 27.68
C MET A 1 0.88 25.83 27.71
N SER A 2 1.19 24.65 27.18
CA SER A 2 0.62 23.35 27.58
C SER A 2 1.22 22.24 26.70
N THR A 3 2.16 21.52 27.30
CA THR A 3 2.82 20.33 26.79
C THR A 3 1.88 19.13 26.87
N LYS A 4 1.67 18.41 25.76
CA LYS A 4 1.18 17.03 25.78
C LYS A 4 2.02 16.18 24.83
N SER A 5 3.21 15.85 25.31
CA SER A 5 4.08 14.84 24.73
C SER A 5 3.38 13.48 24.84
N LYS A 6 2.77 13.03 23.74
CA LYS A 6 2.25 11.66 23.62
C LYS A 6 3.44 10.77 23.26
N ILE A 7 3.92 10.02 24.25
CA ILE A 7 4.92 8.97 24.08
C ILE A 7 4.27 7.91 23.20
N HIS A 8 4.57 7.92 21.89
CA HIS A 8 4.16 6.84 21.00
C HIS A 8 5.06 5.63 21.28
N PRO A 9 4.49 4.45 21.56
CA PRO A 9 5.29 3.24 21.72
C PRO A 9 6.15 3.07 20.46
N ARG A 10 7.44 2.83 20.68
CA ARG A 10 8.41 2.42 19.66
C ARG A 10 8.08 0.99 19.22
N THR A 11 6.94 0.84 18.58
CA THR A 11 6.67 -0.25 17.65
C THR A 11 7.52 0.07 16.44
N THR A 12 8.39 -0.85 16.02
CA THR A 12 9.08 -0.82 14.73
C THR A 12 8.07 -0.36 13.69
N GLN A 13 8.10 0.92 13.32
CA GLN A 13 7.10 1.50 12.45
C GLN A 13 7.42 0.93 11.08
N VAL A 14 6.67 -0.11 10.71
CA VAL A 14 6.56 -0.48 9.31
C VAL A 14 6.05 0.80 8.66
N SER A 15 6.91 1.46 7.89
CA SER A 15 6.56 2.70 7.21
C SER A 15 5.36 2.40 6.34
N ASP A 16 4.17 2.76 6.81
CA ASP A 16 2.92 2.55 6.09
C ASP A 16 2.82 3.65 5.04
N TRP A 17 3.67 3.57 4.00
CA TRP A 17 3.72 4.56 2.93
C TRP A 17 2.35 4.68 2.30
N SER A 18 1.89 5.92 2.06
CA SER A 18 0.66 6.17 1.32
C SER A 18 0.76 5.54 -0.07
N ILE A 19 -0.35 4.99 -0.57
CA ILE A 19 -0.42 4.43 -1.93
C ILE A 19 -0.03 5.46 -3.01
N GLU A 20 -0.17 6.75 -2.68
CA GLU A 20 0.21 7.90 -3.50
C GLU A 20 1.72 8.05 -3.67
N GLN A 21 2.51 7.55 -2.71
CA GLN A 21 3.96 7.56 -2.77
C GLN A 21 4.51 6.33 -3.51
N LEU A 22 3.65 5.39 -3.90
CA LEU A 22 4.08 4.21 -4.66
C LEU A 22 4.36 4.60 -6.13
N PRO A 23 5.62 4.52 -6.59
CA PRO A 23 5.96 4.88 -7.97
C PRO A 23 5.30 3.91 -8.95
N GLY A 24 4.77 4.40 -10.07
CA GLY A 24 4.14 3.55 -11.09
C GLY A 24 2.69 3.15 -10.80
N LEU A 25 2.05 3.75 -9.80
CA LEU A 25 0.60 3.76 -9.63
C LEU A 25 0.01 5.01 -10.31
N SER A 26 -0.92 4.85 -11.23
CA SER A 26 -1.60 5.99 -11.85
C SER A 26 -2.63 6.61 -10.90
N ILE A 27 -2.92 7.90 -11.05
CA ILE A 27 -3.93 8.62 -10.24
C ILE A 27 -5.29 7.90 -10.26
N GLN A 28 -5.69 7.35 -11.40
CA GLN A 28 -6.91 6.54 -11.50
C GLN A 28 -6.88 5.29 -10.59
N ASP A 29 -5.77 4.57 -10.58
CA ASP A 29 -5.63 3.37 -9.74
C ASP A 29 -5.51 3.74 -8.26
N GLN A 30 -4.89 4.88 -7.94
CA GLN A 30 -4.86 5.44 -6.58
C GLN A 30 -6.27 5.72 -6.08
N SER A 31 -7.10 6.37 -6.89
CA SER A 31 -8.50 6.63 -6.54
C SER A 31 -9.28 5.33 -6.33
N LYS A 32 -9.18 4.38 -7.25
CA LYS A 32 -9.89 3.09 -7.10
C LYS A 32 -9.41 2.31 -5.87
N LEU A 33 -8.12 2.33 -5.57
CA LEU A 33 -7.58 1.70 -4.36
C LEU A 33 -8.11 2.40 -3.10
N LYS A 34 -8.17 3.74 -3.09
CA LYS A 34 -8.80 4.50 -2.01
C LYS A 34 -10.29 4.19 -1.87
N GLU A 35 -11.03 4.00 -2.98
CA GLU A 35 -12.44 3.56 -2.95
C GLU A 35 -12.61 2.16 -2.37
N LEU A 36 -11.64 1.26 -2.58
CA LEU A 36 -11.57 -0.05 -1.93
C LEU A 36 -11.10 0.01 -0.47
N GLY A 37 -10.86 1.21 0.06
CA GLY A 37 -10.34 1.44 1.41
C GLY A 37 -8.84 1.19 1.55
N ILE A 38 -8.10 1.03 0.45
CA ILE A 38 -6.65 0.80 0.41
C ILE A 38 -5.95 2.15 0.25
N THR A 39 -5.50 2.70 1.38
CA THR A 39 -4.81 4.01 1.42
C THR A 39 -3.30 3.88 1.58
N THR A 40 -2.80 2.71 1.99
CA THR A 40 -1.39 2.46 2.29
C THR A 40 -0.86 1.23 1.56
N THR A 41 0.44 1.21 1.33
CA THR A 41 1.18 0.10 0.72
C THR A 41 1.06 -1.20 1.53
N ARG A 42 0.99 -1.12 2.86
CA ARG A 42 0.74 -2.29 3.71
C ARG A 42 -0.65 -2.88 3.52
N GLN A 43 -1.68 -2.05 3.41
CA GLN A 43 -3.03 -2.52 3.11
C GLN A 43 -3.11 -3.14 1.71
N LEU A 44 -2.35 -2.59 0.75
CA LEU A 44 -2.23 -3.20 -0.58
C LEU A 44 -1.61 -4.60 -0.46
N LEU A 45 -0.50 -4.75 0.28
CA LEU A 45 0.16 -6.03 0.51
C LEU A 45 -0.76 -7.05 1.22
N ASP A 46 -1.49 -6.60 2.24
CA ASP A 46 -2.47 -7.42 2.96
C ASP A 46 -3.58 -7.92 2.02
N LYS A 47 -4.20 -7.01 1.27
CA LYS A 47 -5.24 -7.33 0.28
C LYS A 47 -4.72 -8.14 -0.91
N ALA A 48 -3.43 -8.09 -1.18
CA ALA A 48 -2.78 -8.77 -2.29
C ALA A 48 -1.86 -9.93 -1.83
N SER A 49 -2.11 -10.47 -0.63
CA SER A 49 -1.25 -11.50 0.00
C SER A 49 -1.25 -12.83 -0.75
N THR A 50 -2.31 -13.16 -1.48
CA THR A 50 -2.43 -14.42 -2.24
C THR A 50 -2.65 -14.17 -3.72
N GLY A 51 -2.31 -15.16 -4.56
CA GLY A 51 -2.52 -15.06 -6.01
C GLY A 51 -3.99 -14.81 -6.39
N GLN A 52 -4.93 -15.43 -5.68
CA GLN A 52 -6.37 -15.20 -5.87
C GLN A 52 -6.76 -13.76 -5.49
N ALA A 53 -6.23 -13.24 -4.38
CA ALA A 53 -6.53 -11.88 -3.94
C ALA A 53 -5.97 -10.84 -4.92
N LYS A 54 -4.77 -11.07 -5.48
CA LYS A 54 -4.21 -10.25 -6.57
C LYS A 54 -5.09 -10.27 -7.81
N GLN A 55 -5.59 -11.44 -8.21
CA GLN A 55 -6.51 -11.58 -9.34
C GLN A 55 -7.84 -10.86 -9.08
N ALA A 56 -8.38 -10.95 -7.85
CA ALA A 56 -9.59 -10.25 -7.45
C ALA A 56 -9.40 -8.73 -7.46
N LEU A 57 -8.25 -8.24 -6.98
CA LEU A 57 -7.88 -6.82 -7.04
C LEU A 57 -7.79 -6.36 -8.50
N ALA A 58 -7.14 -7.15 -9.35
CA ALA A 58 -6.99 -6.86 -10.78
C ALA A 58 -8.36 -6.74 -11.47
N ASN A 59 -9.27 -7.67 -11.17
CA ASN A 59 -10.64 -7.65 -11.70
C ASN A 59 -11.42 -6.41 -11.21
N GLN A 60 -11.35 -6.07 -9.92
CA GLN A 60 -12.03 -4.88 -9.36
C GLN A 60 -11.51 -3.58 -9.96
N LEU A 61 -10.19 -3.48 -10.11
CA LEU A 61 -9.52 -2.31 -10.69
C LEU A 61 -9.64 -2.27 -12.22
N LYS A 62 -10.13 -3.36 -12.85
CA LYS A 62 -10.13 -3.61 -14.30
C LYS A 62 -8.74 -3.45 -14.92
N VAL A 63 -7.72 -3.94 -14.21
CA VAL A 63 -6.31 -3.95 -14.67
C VAL A 63 -5.83 -5.39 -14.83
N LYS A 64 -4.68 -5.58 -15.50
CA LYS A 64 -4.05 -6.89 -15.59
C LYS A 64 -3.41 -7.27 -14.24
N THR A 65 -3.46 -8.55 -13.87
CA THR A 65 -2.82 -9.09 -12.65
C THR A 65 -1.31 -8.78 -12.61
N GLN A 66 -0.65 -8.62 -13.76
CA GLN A 66 0.74 -8.18 -13.85
C GLN A 66 0.99 -6.80 -13.22
N TYR A 67 0.06 -5.84 -13.37
CA TYR A 67 0.16 -4.53 -12.71
C TYR A 67 0.03 -4.65 -11.20
N VAL A 68 -0.91 -5.47 -10.72
CA VAL A 68 -1.06 -5.74 -9.30
C VAL A 68 0.19 -6.40 -8.72
N ASN A 69 0.78 -7.38 -9.42
CA ASN A 69 2.06 -7.97 -9.05
C ASN A 69 3.17 -6.93 -8.96
N LYS A 70 3.22 -5.99 -9.93
CA LYS A 70 4.20 -4.90 -9.92
C LYS A 70 4.01 -3.99 -8.71
N TRP A 71 2.78 -3.58 -8.41
CA TRP A 71 2.51 -2.73 -7.25
C TRP A 71 2.82 -3.42 -5.92
N VAL A 72 2.53 -4.72 -5.82
CA VAL A 72 2.91 -5.55 -4.65
C VAL A 72 4.43 -5.58 -4.49
N ALA A 73 5.17 -5.83 -5.56
CA ALA A 73 6.64 -5.84 -5.51
C ALA A 73 7.22 -4.47 -5.13
N LEU A 74 6.63 -3.39 -5.64
CA LEU A 74 7.05 -2.02 -5.29
C LEU A 74 6.70 -1.67 -3.85
N ALA A 75 5.54 -2.10 -3.36
CA ALA A 75 5.10 -1.89 -1.98
C ALA A 75 5.99 -2.66 -1.00
N ASP A 76 6.38 -3.88 -1.37
CA ASP A 76 7.35 -4.69 -0.63
C ASP A 76 8.72 -4.03 -0.60
N LEU A 77 9.20 -3.53 -1.75
CA LEU A 77 10.46 -2.79 -1.85
C LEU A 77 10.46 -1.50 -1.02
N ALA A 78 9.37 -0.72 -1.06
CA ALA A 78 9.21 0.50 -0.26
C ALA A 78 9.20 0.25 1.25
N ARG A 79 8.86 -0.98 1.67
CA ARG A 79 8.90 -1.39 3.08
C ARG A 79 10.32 -1.70 3.55
N ILE A 80 11.24 -2.04 2.66
CA ILE A 80 12.63 -2.27 2.99
C ILE A 80 13.27 -0.90 3.28
N PRO A 81 13.65 -0.61 4.54
CA PRO A 81 14.44 0.57 4.81
C PRO A 81 15.83 0.31 4.23
N SER A 82 16.10 0.78 3.01
CA SER A 82 17.48 0.94 2.58
C SER A 82 18.15 1.96 3.51
N ILE A 83 19.27 1.52 4.09
CA ILE A 83 20.15 2.22 5.04
C ILE A 83 20.57 3.60 4.52
#